data_AF-A0A8J2RU87-F1
#
_entry.id   AF-A0A8J2RU87-F1
#
_cell.length_a   1.000
_cell.length_b   1.000
_cell.length_c   1.000
_cell.angle_alpha   90.00
_cell.angle_beta   90.00
_cell.angle_gamma   90.00
#
_symmetry.space_group_name_H-M   'P 1'
#
loop_
_entity.id
_entity.type
_entity.pdbx_description
1 polymer ?
#
loop_
_entity_poly.entity_id
_entity_poly.type
_entity_poly.pdbx_seq_one_letter_code
_entity_poly.pdbx_strand_id
1 'polypeptide(L)'
;MGTLAESIEEKPQRRSQIRMAIRLVQYASADIQQTEAPLLRLDKHFLLREGALKVEVGLDRQWYTQGSPINVCLRIHNRSSRIVKKIQIRAIQHVDVTMFSNGKFKNTIAVSEEMDGLPLTAGNTLDRKYCLTLMENGGGRHWVALEDRYGRKF
;
A
#
# COMPACT_ATOMS: atom_id res chain seq x y z
N MET A 1 -19.03 -34.79 37.90
CA MET A 1 -17.65 -34.77 37.36
C MET A 1 -17.75 -34.58 35.86
N GLY A 2 -17.15 -33.53 35.30
CA GLY A 2 -17.10 -33.32 33.85
C GLY A 2 -16.00 -34.19 33.26
N THR A 3 -16.33 -35.09 32.33
CA THR A 3 -15.34 -35.93 31.66
C THR A 3 -14.53 -35.08 30.68
N LEU A 4 -13.21 -35.16 30.80
CA LEU A 4 -12.27 -34.73 29.76
C LEU A 4 -12.27 -35.82 28.68
N ALA A 5 -11.94 -35.45 27.43
CA ALA A 5 -11.83 -36.44 26.37
C ALA A 5 -10.67 -37.41 26.70
N GLU A 6 -10.93 -38.71 26.66
CA GLU A 6 -9.96 -39.74 27.05
C GLU A 6 -9.15 -40.27 25.85
N SER A 7 -9.63 -40.01 24.63
CA SER A 7 -8.95 -40.36 23.37
C SER A 7 -8.93 -39.18 22.40
N ILE A 8 -7.90 -39.11 21.55
CA ILE A 8 -7.69 -38.05 20.55
C ILE A 8 -8.81 -37.99 19.51
N GLU A 9 -9.48 -39.12 19.26
CA GLU A 9 -10.57 -39.24 18.30
C GLU A 9 -11.93 -38.86 18.88
N GLU A 10 -12.04 -38.73 20.21
CA GLU A 10 -13.29 -38.35 20.87
C GLU A 10 -13.56 -36.86 20.65
N LYS A 11 -14.73 -36.53 20.11
CA LYS A 11 -15.14 -35.15 19.88
C LYS A 11 -15.31 -34.43 21.24
N PRO A 12 -14.46 -33.43 21.57
CA PRO A 12 -14.48 -32.81 22.89
C PRO A 12 -15.78 -32.02 23.14
N GLN A 13 -16.34 -32.16 24.34
CA GLN A 13 -17.57 -31.46 24.74
C GLN A 13 -17.35 -29.94 24.86
N ARG A 14 -18.35 -29.12 24.49
CA ARG A 14 -18.26 -27.66 24.53
C ARG A 14 -17.99 -27.09 25.93
N ARG A 15 -18.56 -27.72 26.97
CA ARG A 15 -18.36 -27.33 28.38
C ARG A 15 -16.98 -27.70 28.95
N SER A 16 -16.25 -28.58 28.26
CA SER A 16 -14.95 -29.10 28.68
C SER A 16 -13.81 -28.61 27.77
N GLN A 17 -14.05 -27.56 26.96
CA GLN A 17 -13.04 -26.97 26.07
C GLN A 17 -12.92 -25.47 26.26
N ILE A 18 -11.70 -24.95 26.17
CA ILE A 18 -11.41 -23.52 26.07
C ILE A 18 -10.90 -23.25 24.65
N ARG A 19 -11.40 -22.17 24.04
CA ARG A 19 -10.93 -21.72 22.73
C ARG A 19 -10.18 -20.41 22.92
N MET A 20 -8.94 -20.39 22.45
CA MET A 20 -8.10 -19.20 22.46
C MET A 20 -7.62 -18.95 21.03
N ALA A 21 -7.68 -17.69 20.60
CA ALA A 21 -7.04 -17.26 19.37
C ALA A 21 -5.62 -16.80 19.69
N ILE A 22 -4.66 -17.25 18.90
CA ILE A 22 -3.26 -16.81 18.95
C ILE A 22 -2.96 -16.07 17.66
N ARG A 23 -2.20 -14.98 17.75
CA ARG A 23 -1.81 -14.17 16.60
C ARG A 23 -0.31 -14.28 16.36
N LEU A 24 0.05 -14.52 15.11
CA LEU A 24 1.41 -14.32 14.62
C LEU A 24 1.48 -12.94 13.96
N VAL A 25 2.42 -12.11 14.38
CA VAL A 25 2.67 -10.77 13.80
C VAL A 25 4.08 -10.74 13.24
N GLN A 26 4.24 -10.17 12.05
CA GLN A 26 5.53 -9.96 11.44
C GLN A 26 6.03 -8.54 11.71
N TYR A 27 7.24 -8.44 12.23
CA TYR A 27 7.96 -7.17 12.37
C TYR A 27 8.99 -7.06 11.26
N ALA A 28 9.29 -5.82 10.84
CA ALA A 28 10.41 -5.59 9.93
C ALA A 28 11.73 -5.94 10.61
N SER A 29 12.63 -6.60 9.88
CA SER A 29 13.99 -6.85 10.37
C SER A 29 14.77 -5.54 10.43
N ALA A 30 15.80 -5.50 11.29
CA ALA A 30 16.69 -4.35 11.41
C ALA A 30 17.39 -4.00 10.09
N ASP A 31 17.73 -5.02 9.28
CA ASP A 31 18.43 -4.85 8.01
C ASP A 31 17.59 -4.08 6.98
N ILE A 32 16.26 -4.30 6.97
CA ILE A 32 15.34 -3.60 6.07
C ILE A 32 15.28 -2.10 6.41
N GLN A 33 15.48 -1.73 7.68
CA GLN A 33 15.48 -0.33 8.11
C GLN A 33 16.71 0.44 7.64
N GLN A 34 17.79 -0.25 7.29
CA GLN A 34 19.03 0.34 6.77
C GLN A 34 19.06 0.39 5.24
N THR A 35 18.03 -0.13 4.57
CA THR A 35 17.95 -0.14 3.11
C THR A 35 17.66 1.26 2.58
N GLU A 36 18.33 1.63 1.48
CA GLU A 36 18.11 2.91 0.81
C GLU A 36 16.65 3.08 0.36
N ALA A 37 16.17 4.32 0.38
CA ALA A 37 14.81 4.62 -0.02
C ALA A 37 14.61 4.43 -1.54
N PRO A 38 13.44 3.94 -1.98
CA PRO A 38 13.14 3.75 -3.39
C PRO A 38 13.26 5.03 -4.22
N LEU A 39 13.90 4.91 -5.38
CA LEU A 39 13.98 5.96 -6.39
C LEU A 39 13.72 5.36 -7.78
N LEU A 40 12.83 5.99 -8.53
CA LEU A 40 12.51 5.65 -9.91
C LEU A 40 12.73 6.84 -10.82
N ARG A 41 13.42 6.64 -11.94
CA ARG A 41 13.56 7.61 -13.03
C ARG A 41 12.98 7.03 -14.30
N LEU A 42 12.12 7.77 -14.98
CA LEU A 42 11.43 7.35 -16.20
C LEU A 42 11.43 8.48 -17.23
N ASP A 43 11.72 8.12 -18.48
CA ASP A 43 11.60 9.01 -19.64
C ASP A 43 10.47 8.52 -20.56
N LYS A 44 9.37 9.27 -20.65
CA LYS A 44 8.24 8.94 -21.53
C LYS A 44 8.32 9.73 -22.82
N HIS A 45 8.56 9.02 -23.92
CA HIS A 45 8.41 9.53 -25.28
C HIS A 45 6.96 9.39 -25.76
N PHE A 46 6.52 10.33 -26.59
CA PHE A 46 5.20 10.30 -27.22
C PHE A 46 5.35 10.07 -28.72
N LEU A 47 4.50 9.20 -29.28
CA LEU A 47 4.48 8.92 -30.72
C LEU A 47 4.37 10.21 -31.53
N LEU A 48 5.21 10.32 -32.57
CA LEU A 48 5.25 11.45 -33.51
C LEU A 48 5.50 12.81 -32.85
N ARG A 49 6.18 12.84 -31.69
CA ARG A 49 6.53 14.08 -30.98
C ARG A 49 8.00 14.09 -30.60
N GLU A 50 8.61 15.25 -30.71
CA GLU A 50 9.96 15.49 -30.21
C GLU A 50 9.98 15.69 -28.70
N GLY A 51 11.07 15.25 -28.08
CA GLY A 51 11.29 15.34 -26.65
C GLY A 51 10.59 14.26 -25.81
N ALA A 52 10.79 14.33 -24.50
CA ALA A 52 10.28 13.37 -23.53
C ALA A 52 9.80 14.07 -22.25
N LEU A 53 8.82 13.45 -21.60
CA LEU A 53 8.48 13.79 -20.22
C LEU A 53 9.37 12.96 -19.30
N LYS A 54 10.35 13.61 -18.65
CA LYS A 54 11.21 12.96 -17.67
C LYS A 54 10.60 13.09 -16.28
N VAL A 55 10.50 11.98 -15.57
CA VAL A 55 9.90 11.91 -14.24
C VAL A 55 10.85 11.17 -13.30
N GLU A 56 11.17 11.80 -12.18
CA GLU A 56 11.87 11.20 -11.06
C GLU A 56 10.93 11.16 -9.86
N VAL A 57 10.75 9.97 -9.27
CA VAL A 57 9.90 9.74 -8.11
C VAL A 57 10.70 9.03 -7.05
N GLY A 58 10.75 9.56 -5.84
CA GLY A 58 11.41 8.94 -4.70
C GLY A 58 10.47 8.86 -3.49
N LEU A 59 10.66 7.83 -2.68
CA LEU A 59 10.05 7.75 -1.35
C LEU A 59 11.07 8.20 -0.29
N ASP A 60 10.61 8.60 0.91
CA ASP A 60 11.52 8.95 2.01
C ASP A 60 12.12 7.73 2.70
N ARG A 61 11.39 6.60 2.70
CA ARG A 61 11.78 5.35 3.35
C ARG A 61 11.42 4.13 2.51
N GLN A 62 12.17 3.06 2.69
CA GLN A 62 11.88 1.72 2.15
C GLN A 62 10.73 1.03 2.90
N TRP A 63 10.64 1.26 4.22
CA TRP A 63 9.67 0.62 5.10
C TRP A 63 8.96 1.65 5.97
N TYR A 64 7.67 1.41 6.25
CA TYR A 64 6.83 2.28 7.05
C TYR A 64 6.14 1.48 8.15
N THR A 65 6.06 2.05 9.33
CA THR A 65 5.20 1.55 10.40
C THR A 65 3.76 2.00 10.16
N GLN A 66 2.80 1.24 10.67
CA GLN A 66 1.38 1.60 10.57
C GLN A 66 1.13 2.99 11.15
N GLY A 67 0.33 3.79 10.44
CA GLY A 67 0.00 5.16 10.83
C GLY A 67 1.06 6.21 10.43
N SER A 68 2.27 5.79 10.05
CA SER A 68 3.27 6.74 9.53
C SER A 68 2.90 7.23 8.13
N PRO A 69 2.99 8.54 7.85
CA PRO A 69 2.78 9.06 6.50
C PRO A 69 3.90 8.63 5.56
N ILE A 70 3.53 8.42 4.29
CA ILE A 70 4.44 8.12 3.19
C ILE A 70 4.74 9.43 2.44
N ASN A 71 6.01 9.84 2.42
CA ASN A 71 6.40 11.05 1.70
C ASN A 71 6.92 10.68 0.30
N VAL A 72 6.37 11.31 -0.72
CA VAL A 72 6.72 11.08 -2.13
C VAL A 72 7.29 12.36 -2.72
N CYS A 73 8.56 12.33 -3.10
CA CYS A 73 9.21 13.40 -3.85
C CYS A 73 9.02 13.15 -5.35
N LEU A 74 8.44 14.12 -6.06
CA LEU A 74 8.19 14.05 -7.50
C LEU A 74 8.88 15.22 -8.19
N ARG A 75 9.78 14.90 -9.13
CA ARG A 75 10.43 15.85 -10.02
C ARG A 75 10.06 15.55 -11.47
N ILE A 76 9.42 16.51 -12.13
CA ILE A 76 9.04 16.42 -13.55
C ILE A 76 9.86 17.43 -14.34
N HIS A 77 10.48 16.98 -15.43
CA HIS A 77 11.07 17.84 -16.45
C HIS A 77 10.34 17.61 -17.76
N ASN A 78 9.45 18.54 -18.13
CA ASN A 78 8.65 18.42 -19.33
C ASN A 78 9.39 18.98 -20.55
N ARG A 79 10.21 18.15 -21.20
CA ARG A 79 10.83 18.49 -22.49
C ARG A 79 9.99 18.04 -23.69
N SER A 80 8.78 17.55 -23.44
CA SER A 80 7.86 17.13 -24.50
C SER A 80 6.96 18.29 -24.93
N SER A 81 6.31 18.14 -26.09
CA SER A 81 5.25 19.05 -26.55
C SER A 81 3.87 18.77 -25.93
N ARG A 82 3.77 17.85 -24.96
CA ARG A 82 2.52 17.57 -24.22
C ARG A 82 2.42 18.42 -22.96
N ILE A 83 1.19 18.57 -22.46
CA ILE A 83 0.90 19.25 -21.21
C ILE A 83 0.55 18.24 -20.11
N VAL A 84 1.07 18.43 -18.90
CA VAL A 84 0.65 17.64 -17.72
C VAL A 84 -0.51 18.37 -17.06
N LYS A 85 -1.72 17.81 -17.12
CA LYS A 85 -2.94 18.47 -16.61
C LYS A 85 -3.21 18.21 -15.13
N LYS A 86 -2.84 17.02 -14.66
CA LYS A 86 -3.15 16.53 -13.32
C LYS A 86 -2.04 15.61 -12.85
N ILE A 87 -1.72 15.68 -11.57
CA ILE A 87 -0.87 14.71 -10.90
C ILE A 87 -1.71 13.98 -9.85
N GLN A 88 -1.60 12.66 -9.85
CA GLN A 88 -2.28 11.80 -8.90
C GLN A 88 -1.32 10.74 -8.39
N ILE A 89 -1.27 10.59 -7.07
CA ILE A 89 -0.50 9.56 -6.38
C ILE A 89 -1.47 8.64 -5.66
N ARG A 90 -1.23 7.33 -5.76
CA ARG A 90 -2.06 6.29 -5.15
C ARG A 90 -1.18 5.28 -4.45
N ALA A 91 -1.56 4.90 -3.23
CA ALA A 91 -1.07 3.68 -2.61
C ALA A 91 -2.03 2.54 -2.95
N ILE A 92 -1.53 1.42 -3.43
CA ILE A 92 -2.33 0.26 -3.85
C ILE A 92 -1.85 -0.97 -3.07
N GLN A 93 -2.77 -1.62 -2.38
CA GLN A 93 -2.58 -2.92 -1.77
C GLN A 93 -2.81 -4.01 -2.81
N HIS A 94 -1.83 -4.89 -2.96
CA HIS A 94 -1.93 -6.10 -3.75
C HIS A 94 -2.15 -7.29 -2.80
N VAL A 95 -3.24 -8.04 -3.01
CA VAL A 95 -3.60 -9.21 -2.20
C VAL A 95 -3.66 -10.43 -3.12
N ASP A 96 -2.94 -11.49 -2.77
CA ASP A 96 -2.95 -12.77 -3.48
C ASP A 96 -3.46 -13.88 -2.54
N VAL A 97 -4.58 -14.51 -2.89
CA VAL A 97 -5.22 -15.56 -2.10
C VAL A 97 -4.99 -16.91 -2.77
N THR A 98 -4.20 -17.76 -2.11
CA THR A 98 -3.66 -19.00 -2.69
C THR A 98 -4.48 -20.26 -2.39
N MET A 99 -5.45 -20.24 -1.47
CA MET A 99 -6.18 -21.45 -1.05
C MET A 99 -7.27 -21.91 -2.03
N PHE A 100 -7.96 -21.00 -2.73
CA PHE A 100 -9.03 -21.33 -3.68
C PHE A 100 -8.84 -20.48 -4.93
N SER A 101 -8.73 -21.11 -6.12
CA SER A 101 -8.52 -20.52 -7.46
C SER A 101 -8.08 -19.03 -7.49
N ASN A 102 -6.76 -18.77 -7.52
CA ASN A 102 -6.08 -17.51 -7.87
C ASN A 102 -6.88 -16.20 -7.68
N GLY A 103 -7.26 -15.89 -6.44
CA GLY A 103 -7.89 -14.62 -6.10
C GLY A 103 -6.85 -13.49 -5.98
N LYS A 104 -6.66 -12.70 -7.05
CA LYS A 104 -5.78 -11.52 -7.04
C LYS A 104 -6.60 -10.24 -6.97
N PHE A 105 -6.43 -9.48 -5.89
CA PHE A 105 -7.13 -8.21 -5.67
C PHE A 105 -6.15 -7.05 -5.64
N LYS A 106 -6.58 -5.91 -6.21
CA LYS A 106 -5.86 -4.64 -6.14
C LYS A 106 -6.79 -3.60 -5.55
N ASN A 107 -6.44 -3.10 -4.38
CA ASN A 107 -7.23 -2.10 -3.69
C ASN A 107 -6.43 -0.83 -3.54
N THR A 108 -6.93 0.29 -4.06
CA THR A 108 -6.36 1.59 -3.68
C THR A 108 -6.60 1.77 -2.18
N ILE A 109 -5.62 2.24 -1.42
CA ILE A 109 -5.69 2.43 0.05
C ILE A 109 -5.32 3.84 0.50
N ALA A 110 -4.78 4.66 -0.40
CA ALA A 110 -4.64 6.11 -0.23
C ALA A 110 -4.61 6.76 -1.61
N VAL A 111 -5.08 8.00 -1.69
CA VAL A 111 -5.04 8.82 -2.91
C VAL A 111 -4.70 10.24 -2.52
N SER A 112 -3.75 10.85 -3.22
CA SER A 112 -3.49 12.30 -3.21
C SER A 112 -3.62 12.80 -4.63
N GLU A 113 -4.39 13.86 -4.82
CA GLU A 113 -4.54 14.54 -6.11
C GLU A 113 -4.25 16.02 -5.93
N GLU A 114 -3.47 16.60 -6.84
CA GLU A 114 -3.15 18.02 -6.80
C GLU A 114 -3.21 18.61 -8.22
N MET A 115 -3.71 19.84 -8.30
CA MET A 115 -3.81 20.63 -9.54
C MET A 115 -3.00 21.93 -9.47
N ASP A 116 -2.39 22.23 -8.33
CA ASP A 116 -1.63 23.46 -8.15
C ASP A 116 -0.29 23.40 -8.90
N GLY A 117 0.04 24.49 -9.61
CA GLY A 117 1.16 24.53 -10.55
C GLY A 117 0.94 23.76 -11.87
N LEU A 118 -0.31 23.35 -12.17
CA LEU A 118 -0.68 22.70 -13.43
C LEU A 118 -1.65 23.60 -14.25
N PRO A 119 -1.67 23.51 -15.60
CA PRO A 119 -0.96 22.53 -16.41
C PRO A 119 0.53 22.82 -16.56
N LEU A 120 1.36 21.78 -16.43
CA LEU A 120 2.79 21.91 -16.72
C LEU A 120 3.01 21.88 -18.24
N THR A 121 3.30 23.03 -18.83
CA THR A 121 3.55 23.18 -20.27
C THR A 121 4.95 22.71 -20.67
N ALA A 122 5.19 22.62 -21.98
CA ALA A 122 6.49 22.26 -22.55
C ALA A 122 7.59 23.22 -22.07
N GLY A 123 8.78 22.68 -21.80
CA GLY A 123 9.94 23.41 -21.30
C GLY A 123 9.99 23.56 -19.78
N ASN A 124 8.86 23.43 -19.08
CA ASN A 124 8.78 23.68 -17.65
C ASN A 124 9.14 22.45 -16.80
N THR A 125 9.52 22.74 -15.55
CA THR A 125 9.84 21.73 -14.54
C THR A 125 8.95 21.90 -13.32
N LEU A 126 8.75 20.82 -12.57
CA LEU A 126 8.01 20.81 -11.31
C LEU A 126 8.77 19.96 -10.30
N ASP A 127 8.98 20.50 -9.11
CA ASP A 127 9.47 19.75 -7.96
C ASP A 127 8.44 19.88 -6.82
N ARG A 128 7.92 18.75 -6.36
CA ARG A 128 6.84 18.69 -5.37
C ARG A 128 7.05 17.52 -4.42
N LYS A 129 6.68 17.73 -3.15
CA LYS A 129 6.58 16.68 -2.15
C LYS A 129 5.12 16.44 -1.81
N TYR A 130 4.72 15.18 -1.78
CA TYR A 130 3.38 14.73 -1.42
C TYR A 130 3.44 13.89 -0.16
N CYS A 131 2.39 13.96 0.66
CA CYS A 131 2.26 13.17 1.87
C CYS A 131 1.01 12.30 1.77
N LEU A 132 1.17 10.98 1.73
CA LEU A 132 0.06 10.03 1.71
C LEU A 132 -0.10 9.40 3.08
N THR A 133 -1.30 9.56 3.64
CA THR A 133 -1.73 8.83 4.84
C THR A 133 -2.61 7.66 4.42
N LEU A 134 -2.29 6.46 4.88
CA LEU A 134 -3.10 5.27 4.59
C LEU A 134 -4.45 5.35 5.30
N MET A 135 -5.52 4.97 4.62
CA MET A 135 -6.85 4.97 5.22
C MET A 135 -6.94 3.93 6.32
N GLU A 136 -7.43 4.34 7.50
CA GLU A 136 -7.77 3.39 8.56
C GLU A 136 -8.86 2.42 8.05
N ASN A 137 -8.70 1.13 8.35
CA ASN A 137 -9.63 0.07 7.95
C ASN A 137 -9.99 0.05 6.46
N GLY A 138 -9.06 0.41 5.59
CA GLY A 138 -9.30 0.44 4.15
C GLY A 138 -10.34 1.47 3.70
N GLY A 139 -10.71 2.41 4.58
CA GLY A 139 -11.73 3.43 4.29
C GLY A 139 -13.12 2.85 4.06
N GLY A 140 -13.45 1.72 4.69
CA GLY A 140 -14.75 1.04 4.53
C GLY A 140 -14.92 0.34 3.19
N ARG A 141 -13.84 0.15 2.43
CA ARG A 141 -13.89 -0.58 1.16
C ARG A 141 -13.88 -2.09 1.37
N HIS A 142 -14.61 -2.79 0.53
CA HIS A 142 -14.60 -4.24 0.46
C HIS A 142 -13.26 -4.75 -0.08
N TRP A 143 -12.91 -5.98 0.27
CA TRP A 143 -11.76 -6.73 -0.27
C TRP A 143 -10.36 -6.17 0.08
N VAL A 144 -10.27 -5.15 0.94
CA VAL A 144 -9.00 -4.70 1.53
C VAL A 144 -8.55 -5.70 2.59
N ALA A 145 -7.32 -6.19 2.51
CA ALA A 145 -6.75 -7.01 3.56
C ALA A 145 -6.39 -6.11 4.75
N LEU A 146 -6.94 -6.42 5.92
CA LEU A 146 -6.73 -5.68 7.15
C LEU A 146 -6.09 -6.58 8.19
N GLU A 147 -5.39 -5.98 9.14
CA GLU A 147 -5.01 -6.69 10.35
C GLU A 147 -6.26 -7.02 11.17
N ASP A 148 -6.22 -8.18 11.82
CA ASP A 148 -7.31 -8.62 12.68
C ASP A 148 -7.45 -7.69 13.90
N ARG A 149 -8.70 -7.37 14.26
CA ARG A 149 -9.02 -6.47 15.38
C ARG A 149 -9.44 -7.30 16.59
N TYR A 150 -8.80 -7.07 17.73
CA TYR A 150 -9.24 -7.64 19.00
C TYR A 150 -10.68 -7.21 19.31
N GLY A 151 -11.53 -8.19 19.60
CA GLY A 151 -12.83 -7.94 20.22
C GLY A 151 -13.98 -7.69 19.27
N ARG A 152 -14.34 -8.69 18.45
CA ARG A 152 -15.79 -8.90 18.24
C ARG A 152 -16.30 -9.46 19.57
N LYS A 153 -16.82 -8.59 20.44
CA LYS A 153 -17.62 -9.03 21.59
C LYS A 153 -18.74 -9.90 21.01
N PHE A 154 -18.75 -11.17 21.38
CA PHE A 154 -19.92 -12.01 21.21
C PHE A 154 -21.05 -11.48 22.09
#